data_AF-A0A412IUU2-F1
#
_entry.id   AF-A0A412IUU2-F1
#
_cell.length_a   1.000
_cell.length_b   1.000
_cell.length_c   1.000
_cell.angle_alpha   90.00
_cell.angle_beta   90.00
_cell.angle_gamma   90.00
#
_symmetry.space_group_name_H-M   'P 1'
#
loop_
_entity.id
_entity.type
_entity.pdbx_description
1 polymer ?
#
loop_
_entity_poly.entity_id
_entity_poly.type
_entity_poly.pdbx_seq_one_letter_code
_entity_poly.pdbx_strand_id
1 'polypeptide(L)'
;MKKASRYNHFIMHNNSVIAYNARTNALAELEKEIYESFKKCSSNHFKGMDTSLLDSLEYGGFIVDEDINELDIVKHNMYLSRFSTQQLGLTIAPTSNCNFRCPYCYEKDVLRSSKMNDETANGIVNLVRNNANTINMLGVTWYGGEPLLEVNRIENLTKAFKEICNKNNVKYQANIVTMVIC
;
A
#
# COMPACT_ATOMS: atom_id res chain seq x y z
N MET A 1 -11.76 -1.97 30.54
CA MET A 1 -10.78 -1.03 31.14
C MET A 1 -9.79 -0.67 30.04
N LYS A 2 -9.31 0.57 29.99
CA LYS A 2 -8.41 1.03 28.91
C LYS A 2 -6.95 0.93 29.34
N LYS A 3 -6.04 0.76 28.39
CA LYS A 3 -4.58 0.84 28.57
C LYS A 3 -3.97 1.72 27.49
N ALA A 4 -2.77 2.23 27.74
CA ALA A 4 -2.03 2.98 26.73
C ALA A 4 -1.61 2.04 25.60
N SER A 5 -1.78 2.48 24.35
CA SER A 5 -1.22 1.79 23.19
C SER A 5 0.30 1.70 23.30
N ARG A 6 0.86 0.55 22.93
CA ARG A 6 2.33 0.37 22.87
C ARG A 6 2.98 1.16 21.73
N TYR A 7 2.17 1.61 20.78
CA TYR A 7 2.60 2.29 19.55
C TYR A 7 2.58 3.81 19.67
N ASN A 8 2.37 4.34 20.87
CA ASN A 8 2.43 5.77 21.11
C ASN A 8 3.87 6.27 21.15
N HIS A 9 4.11 7.35 20.42
CA HIS A 9 5.33 8.13 20.42
C HIS A 9 4.97 9.56 20.82
N PHE A 10 5.64 10.09 21.83
CA PHE A 10 5.42 11.45 22.30
C PHE A 10 6.68 12.27 22.08
N ILE A 11 6.54 13.40 21.39
CA ILE A 11 7.65 14.30 21.06
C ILE A 11 7.34 15.66 21.65
N MET A 12 8.21 16.14 22.54
CA MET A 12 8.06 17.47 23.13
C MET A 12 8.30 18.55 22.07
N HIS A 13 7.38 19.50 21.92
CA HIS A 13 7.52 20.59 20.96
C HIS A 13 7.03 21.91 21.58
N ASN A 14 7.95 22.83 21.86
CA ASN A 14 7.65 24.13 22.48
C ASN A 14 6.81 23.98 23.78
N ASN A 15 5.56 24.43 23.73
CA ASN A 15 4.60 24.40 24.83
C ASN A 15 3.59 23.25 24.75
N SER A 16 3.73 22.34 23.79
CA SER A 16 2.86 21.20 23.58
C SER A 16 3.66 19.89 23.43
N VAL A 17 2.93 18.80 23.25
CA VAL A 17 3.46 17.47 23.00
C VAL A 17 2.79 16.91 21.77
N ILE A 18 3.58 16.56 20.76
CA ILE A 18 3.09 15.85 19.59
C ILE A 18 2.96 14.38 19.95
N ALA A 19 1.74 13.88 19.93
CA ALA A 19 1.40 12.49 20.11
C ALA A 19 1.18 11.83 18.74
N TYR A 20 1.97 10.80 18.45
CA TYR A 20 1.87 10.01 17.24
C TYR A 20 1.64 8.54 17.59
N ASN A 21 0.61 7.92 17.01
CA ASN A 21 0.38 6.49 17.16
C ASN A 21 0.82 5.75 15.89
N ALA A 22 1.88 4.94 15.99
CA ALA A 22 2.47 4.24 14.84
C ALA A 22 1.60 3.10 14.27
N ARG A 23 0.53 2.69 14.97
CA ARG A 23 -0.39 1.64 14.47
C ARG A 23 -1.53 2.24 13.64
N THR A 24 -2.10 3.35 14.10
CA THR A 24 -3.22 4.04 13.43
C THR A 24 -2.76 5.17 12.51
N ASN A 25 -1.49 5.58 12.60
CA ASN A 25 -0.95 6.82 12.03
C ASN A 25 -1.66 8.09 12.53
N ALA A 26 -2.38 8.00 13.65
CA ALA A 26 -3.01 9.18 14.25
C ALA A 26 -1.94 10.15 14.76
N LEU A 27 -2.17 11.43 14.53
CA LEU A 27 -1.34 12.53 14.98
C LEU A 27 -2.21 13.53 15.74
N ALA A 28 -1.78 13.90 16.94
CA ALA A 28 -2.45 14.89 17.76
C ALA A 28 -1.42 15.79 18.44
N GLU A 29 -1.79 17.05 18.64
CA GLU A 29 -1.06 17.96 19.51
C GLU A 29 -1.77 17.99 20.86
N LEU A 30 -1.04 17.68 21.93
CA LEU A 30 -1.54 17.66 23.30
C LEU A 30 -0.96 18.83 24.07
N GLU A 31 -1.80 19.53 24.82
CA GLU A 31 -1.34 20.43 25.87
C GLU A 31 -0.55 19.65 26.94
N LYS A 32 0.40 20.31 27.60
CA LYS A 32 1.26 19.66 28.61
C LYS A 32 0.43 19.06 29.74
N GLU A 33 -0.62 19.74 30.15
CA GLU A 33 -1.55 19.34 31.20
C GLU A 33 -2.27 18.04 30.83
N ILE A 34 -2.71 17.91 29.57
CA ILE A 34 -3.38 16.72 29.04
C ILE A 34 -2.38 15.55 28.98
N TYR A 35 -1.16 15.80 28.49
CA TYR A 35 -0.12 14.77 28.43
C TYR A 35 0.28 14.25 29.81
N GLU A 36 0.45 15.14 30.79
CA GLU A 36 0.75 14.74 32.17
C GLU A 36 -0.43 13.99 32.80
N SER A 37 -1.67 14.38 32.49
CA SER A 37 -2.87 13.63 32.89
C SER A 37 -2.89 12.24 32.25
N PHE A 38 -2.58 12.13 30.96
CA PHE A 38 -2.46 10.86 30.24
C PHE A 38 -1.45 9.91 30.91
N LYS A 39 -0.24 10.41 31.24
CA LYS A 39 0.77 9.60 31.94
C LYS A 39 0.31 9.09 33.30
N LYS A 40 -0.27 9.98 34.11
CA LYS A 40 -0.76 9.63 35.46
C LYS A 40 -1.90 8.60 35.39
N CYS A 41 -2.80 8.78 34.43
CA CYS A 41 -3.96 7.92 34.23
C CYS A 41 -3.61 6.54 33.63
N SER A 42 -2.49 6.42 32.92
CA SER A 42 -2.04 5.17 32.29
C SER A 42 -1.91 4.00 33.29
N SER A 43 -1.46 4.26 34.52
CA SER A 43 -1.34 3.24 35.58
C SER A 43 -2.66 2.88 36.27
N ASN A 44 -3.71 3.70 36.11
CA ASN A 44 -5.04 3.49 36.71
C ASN A 44 -6.13 3.30 35.64
N HIS A 45 -5.76 2.73 34.50
CA HIS A 45 -6.67 2.40 33.39
C HIS A 45 -7.54 3.56 32.91
N PHE A 46 -7.00 4.79 32.99
CA PHE A 46 -7.66 6.04 32.61
C PHE A 46 -8.99 6.34 33.32
N LYS A 47 -9.19 5.81 34.52
CA LYS A 47 -10.33 6.19 35.37
C LYS A 47 -10.24 7.67 35.77
N GLY A 48 -11.38 8.37 35.69
CA GLY A 48 -11.51 9.77 36.13
C GLY A 48 -11.10 10.83 35.11
N MET A 49 -10.74 10.43 33.89
CA MET A 49 -10.53 11.36 32.78
C MET A 49 -11.88 11.74 32.15
N ASP A 50 -11.95 12.97 31.61
CA ASP A 50 -13.13 13.44 30.88
C ASP A 50 -13.50 12.48 29.74
N THR A 51 -14.81 12.20 29.60
CA THR A 51 -15.31 11.21 28.65
C THR A 51 -15.03 11.62 27.20
N SER A 52 -15.16 12.91 26.87
CA SER A 52 -14.92 13.37 25.49
C SER A 52 -13.45 13.26 25.09
N LEU A 53 -12.54 13.48 26.04
CA LEU A 53 -11.11 13.27 25.85
C LEU A 53 -10.77 11.78 25.69
N LEU A 54 -11.39 10.90 26.49
CA LEU A 54 -11.22 9.46 26.34
C LEU A 54 -11.66 8.96 24.97
N ASP A 55 -12.82 9.41 24.49
CA ASP A 55 -13.34 9.03 23.17
C ASP A 55 -12.40 9.48 22.06
N SER A 56 -11.83 10.69 22.19
CA SER A 56 -10.84 11.23 21.24
C SER A 56 -9.53 10.42 21.24
N LEU A 57 -9.04 10.05 22.43
CA LEU A 57 -7.84 9.23 22.58
C LEU A 57 -8.04 7.82 22.04
N GLU A 58 -9.23 7.24 22.24
CA GLU A 58 -9.60 5.93 21.72
C GLU A 58 -9.76 5.94 20.20
N TYR A 59 -10.44 6.95 19.67
CA TYR A 59 -10.57 7.16 18.22
C TYR A 59 -9.20 7.27 17.53
N GLY A 60 -8.26 8.00 18.13
CA GLY A 60 -6.87 8.08 17.66
C GLY A 60 -6.06 6.80 17.89
N GLY A 61 -6.58 5.84 18.67
CA GLY A 61 -5.88 4.61 19.04
C GLY A 61 -4.76 4.81 20.06
N PHE A 62 -4.69 5.98 20.71
CA PHE A 62 -3.74 6.28 21.78
C PHE A 62 -4.01 5.45 23.04
N ILE A 63 -5.26 5.07 23.24
CA ILE A 63 -5.67 4.07 24.23
C ILE A 63 -6.44 2.94 23.54
N VAL A 64 -6.39 1.76 24.13
CA VAL A 64 -7.08 0.56 23.65
C VAL A 64 -7.65 -0.21 24.83
N ASP A 65 -8.59 -1.13 24.59
CA ASP A 65 -9.03 -2.04 25.64
C ASP A 65 -7.88 -2.96 26.12
N GLU A 66 -7.94 -3.31 27.39
CA GLU A 66 -6.86 -4.03 28.06
C GLU A 66 -6.62 -5.45 27.51
N ASP A 67 -7.68 -6.10 27.06
CA ASP A 67 -7.69 -7.43 26.44
C ASP A 67 -7.17 -7.42 24.98
N ILE A 68 -7.05 -6.25 24.36
CA ILE A 68 -6.52 -6.13 23.00
C ILE A 68 -5.01 -6.41 22.98
N ASN A 69 -4.59 -7.45 22.25
CA ASN A 69 -3.20 -7.63 21.86
C ASN A 69 -2.94 -6.96 20.51
N GLU A 70 -2.47 -5.70 20.54
CA GLU A 70 -2.25 -4.91 19.32
C GLU A 70 -1.27 -5.54 18.31
N LEU A 71 -0.33 -6.39 18.73
CA LEU A 71 0.61 -7.09 17.86
C LEU A 71 -0.09 -8.18 17.08
N ASP A 72 -1.09 -8.82 17.67
CA ASP A 72 -1.90 -9.81 16.96
C ASP A 72 -2.77 -9.14 15.90
N ILE A 73 -3.26 -7.92 16.15
CA ILE A 73 -3.93 -7.09 15.13
C ILE A 73 -2.97 -6.80 13.96
N VAL A 74 -1.75 -6.35 14.26
CA VAL A 74 -0.74 -6.07 13.22
C VAL A 74 -0.40 -7.34 12.42
N LYS A 75 -0.17 -8.46 13.10
CA LYS A 75 0.10 -9.75 12.46
C LYS A 75 -1.07 -10.22 11.62
N HIS A 76 -2.29 -10.10 12.13
CA HIS A 76 -3.50 -10.48 11.42
C HIS A 76 -3.64 -9.71 10.10
N ASN A 77 -3.49 -8.38 10.13
CA ASN A 77 -3.52 -7.54 8.94
C ASN A 77 -2.41 -7.91 7.94
N MET A 78 -1.20 -8.17 8.44
CA MET A 78 -0.09 -8.65 7.62
C MET A 78 -0.42 -9.98 6.93
N TYR A 79 -1.01 -10.94 7.66
CA TYR A 79 -1.37 -12.24 7.09
C TYR A 79 -2.51 -12.14 6.09
N LEU A 80 -3.54 -11.34 6.36
CA LEU A 80 -4.62 -11.05 5.41
C LEU A 80 -4.06 -10.50 4.09
N SER A 81 -3.12 -9.57 4.16
CA SER A 81 -2.45 -9.01 2.98
C SER A 81 -1.58 -10.06 2.27
N ARG A 82 -0.71 -10.76 3.01
CA ARG A 82 0.25 -11.73 2.47
C ARG A 82 -0.39 -12.92 1.77
N PHE A 83 -1.51 -13.40 2.31
CA PHE A 83 -2.19 -14.61 1.82
C PHE A 83 -3.44 -14.30 0.99
N SER A 84 -3.73 -13.02 0.72
CA SER A 84 -4.82 -12.68 -0.17
C SER A 84 -4.53 -13.19 -1.58
N THR A 85 -5.41 -14.03 -2.10
CA THR A 85 -5.41 -14.49 -3.49
C THR A 85 -6.41 -13.72 -4.35
N GLN A 86 -7.04 -12.68 -3.80
CA GLN A 86 -8.12 -11.95 -4.46
C GLN A 86 -7.61 -10.99 -5.54
N GLN A 87 -6.32 -10.66 -5.54
CA GLN A 87 -5.75 -9.70 -6.49
C GLN A 87 -4.58 -10.32 -7.23
N LEU A 88 -4.50 -10.09 -8.54
CA LEU A 88 -3.33 -10.40 -9.35
C LEU A 88 -2.64 -9.11 -9.76
N GLY A 89 -1.39 -8.91 -9.30
CA GLY A 89 -0.54 -7.81 -9.72
C GLY A 89 0.49 -8.27 -10.74
N LEU A 90 0.56 -7.61 -11.90
CA LEU A 90 1.55 -7.90 -12.94
C LEU A 90 2.40 -6.65 -13.24
N THR A 91 3.71 -6.78 -13.14
CA THR A 91 4.67 -5.80 -13.67
C THR A 91 5.19 -6.33 -15.00
N ILE A 92 4.83 -5.66 -16.09
CA ILE A 92 5.10 -6.15 -17.44
C ILE A 92 6.06 -5.18 -18.12
N ALA A 93 7.16 -5.72 -18.66
CA ALA A 93 8.10 -4.98 -19.51
C ALA A 93 7.85 -5.31 -21.00
N PRO A 94 7.16 -4.44 -21.77
CA PRO A 94 6.98 -4.65 -23.20
C PRO A 94 8.30 -4.62 -23.98
N THR A 95 9.31 -3.95 -23.41
CA THR A 95 10.63 -3.78 -24.00
C THR A 95 11.68 -3.53 -22.91
N SER A 96 12.89 -3.99 -23.14
CA SER A 96 14.08 -3.57 -22.37
C SER A 96 14.82 -2.41 -23.05
N ASN A 97 14.28 -1.88 -24.17
CA ASN A 97 14.83 -0.70 -24.82
C ASN A 97 14.36 0.56 -24.10
N CYS A 98 15.23 1.57 -24.04
CA CYS A 98 14.93 2.89 -23.51
C CYS A 98 15.48 3.95 -24.48
N ASN A 99 14.80 5.08 -24.63
CA ASN A 99 15.29 6.22 -25.41
C ASN A 99 16.22 7.14 -24.59
N PHE A 100 16.33 6.91 -23.29
CA PHE A 100 17.18 7.67 -22.37
C PHE A 100 18.20 6.74 -21.67
N ARG A 101 19.28 7.30 -21.13
CA ARG A 101 20.38 6.55 -20.49
C ARG A 101 20.69 7.15 -19.11
N CYS A 102 19.75 7.04 -18.17
CA CYS A 102 19.94 7.62 -16.84
C CYS A 102 21.20 7.05 -16.17
N PRO A 103 22.07 7.90 -15.58
CA PRO A 103 23.28 7.42 -14.88
C PRO A 103 22.95 6.57 -13.64
N TYR A 104 21.74 6.72 -13.09
CA TYR A 104 21.22 5.96 -11.95
C TYR A 104 20.31 4.78 -12.34
N CYS A 105 20.20 4.45 -13.64
CA CYS A 105 19.36 3.33 -14.07
C CYS A 105 19.97 1.99 -13.65
N TYR A 106 19.21 1.18 -12.90
CA TYR A 106 19.65 -0.16 -12.52
C TYR A 106 19.58 -1.15 -13.71
N GLU A 107 18.82 -0.84 -14.77
CA GLU A 107 18.75 -1.66 -15.98
C GLU A 107 19.88 -1.37 -16.98
N LYS A 108 20.80 -0.42 -16.68
CA LYS A 108 21.82 0.08 -17.61
C LYS A 108 22.61 -1.02 -18.35
N ASP A 109 22.91 -2.13 -17.68
CA ASP A 109 23.72 -3.23 -18.21
C ASP A 109 22.89 -4.27 -18.99
N VAL A 110 21.56 -4.18 -18.89
CA VAL A 110 20.61 -5.07 -19.59
C VAL A 110 19.73 -4.34 -20.60
N LEU A 111 19.88 -3.01 -20.72
CA LEU A 111 19.22 -2.20 -21.76
C LEU A 111 19.67 -2.70 -23.14
N ARG A 112 18.73 -3.27 -23.87
CA ARG A 112 18.95 -3.80 -25.22
C ARG A 112 17.71 -3.58 -26.06
N SER A 113 17.87 -3.53 -27.38
CA SER A 113 16.76 -3.39 -28.34
C SER A 113 15.96 -4.70 -28.44
N SER A 114 15.38 -5.15 -27.32
CA SER A 114 14.57 -6.36 -27.20
C SER A 114 13.14 -5.97 -26.90
N LYS A 115 12.25 -6.45 -27.75
CA LYS A 115 10.80 -6.27 -27.65
C LYS A 115 10.16 -7.58 -27.24
N MET A 116 9.04 -7.50 -26.52
CA MET A 116 8.21 -8.64 -26.18
C MET A 116 7.65 -9.29 -27.46
N ASN A 117 7.95 -10.58 -27.64
CA ASN A 117 7.40 -11.38 -28.73
C ASN A 117 5.96 -11.82 -28.45
N ASP A 118 5.27 -12.32 -29.48
CA ASP A 118 3.86 -12.72 -29.37
C ASP A 118 3.66 -13.94 -28.47
N GLU A 119 4.61 -14.86 -28.43
CA GLU A 119 4.58 -16.03 -27.55
C GLU A 119 4.49 -15.60 -26.08
N THR A 120 5.37 -14.68 -25.65
CA THR A 120 5.37 -14.12 -24.29
C THR A 120 4.08 -13.36 -24.01
N ALA A 121 3.64 -12.51 -24.93
CA ALA A 121 2.41 -11.74 -24.79
C ALA A 121 1.19 -12.67 -24.60
N ASN A 122 1.08 -13.72 -25.42
CA ASN A 122 0.03 -14.72 -25.32
C ASN A 122 0.12 -15.52 -24.00
N GLY A 123 1.32 -15.84 -23.54
CA GLY A 123 1.55 -16.47 -22.24
C GLY A 123 0.99 -15.63 -21.09
N ILE A 124 1.21 -14.31 -21.11
CA ILE A 124 0.68 -13.39 -20.10
C ILE A 124 -0.86 -13.33 -20.18
N VAL A 125 -1.43 -13.24 -21.38
CA VAL A 125 -2.90 -13.26 -21.55
C VAL A 125 -3.50 -14.56 -21.01
N ASN A 126 -2.86 -15.71 -21.24
CA ASN A 126 -3.29 -16.99 -20.72
C ASN A 126 -3.19 -17.06 -19.20
N LEU A 127 -2.10 -16.52 -18.61
CA LEU A 127 -1.95 -16.40 -17.16
C LEU A 127 -3.12 -15.61 -16.55
N VAL A 128 -3.46 -14.45 -17.13
CA VAL A 128 -4.59 -13.64 -16.68
C VAL A 128 -5.90 -14.41 -16.81
N ARG A 129 -6.13 -15.08 -17.95
CA ARG A 129 -7.36 -15.87 -18.17
C ARG A 129 -7.53 -16.98 -17.15
N ASN A 130 -6.45 -17.70 -16.82
CA ASN A 130 -6.50 -18.81 -15.89
C ASN A 130 -6.77 -18.36 -14.44
N ASN A 131 -6.42 -17.13 -14.08
CA ASN A 131 -6.64 -16.56 -12.75
C ASN A 131 -7.93 -15.73 -12.65
N ALA A 132 -8.60 -15.42 -13.77
CA ALA A 132 -9.73 -14.51 -13.81
C ALA A 132 -10.94 -14.97 -12.96
N ASN A 133 -11.08 -16.27 -12.72
CA ASN A 133 -12.17 -16.84 -11.91
C ASN A 133 -11.91 -16.77 -10.39
N THR A 134 -10.67 -16.51 -9.96
CA THR A 134 -10.27 -16.55 -8.55
C THR A 134 -9.95 -15.17 -7.97
N ILE A 135 -9.77 -14.17 -8.84
CA ILE A 135 -9.45 -12.80 -8.46
C ILE A 135 -10.68 -11.90 -8.61
N ASN A 136 -10.74 -10.83 -7.82
CA ASN A 136 -11.68 -9.72 -8.03
C ASN A 136 -11.00 -8.48 -8.64
N MET A 137 -9.67 -8.46 -8.71
CA MET A 137 -8.92 -7.35 -9.29
C MET A 137 -7.66 -7.80 -10.02
N LEU A 138 -7.44 -7.23 -11.21
CA LEU A 138 -6.20 -7.29 -11.97
C LEU A 138 -5.55 -5.89 -11.97
N GLY A 139 -4.35 -5.79 -11.40
CA GLY A 139 -3.51 -4.60 -11.44
C GLY A 139 -2.32 -4.81 -12.39
N VAL A 140 -2.16 -3.93 -13.37
CA VAL A 140 -1.03 -3.99 -14.32
C VAL A 140 -0.15 -2.75 -14.21
N THR A 141 1.13 -2.93 -13.94
CA THR A 141 2.15 -1.89 -14.05
C THR A 141 2.95 -2.12 -15.32
N TRP A 142 2.83 -1.18 -16.28
CA TRP A 142 3.69 -1.15 -17.46
C TRP A 142 5.05 -0.55 -17.09
N TYR A 143 6.09 -1.33 -17.31
CA TYR A 143 7.46 -1.08 -16.89
C TYR A 143 8.45 -1.45 -18.02
N GLY A 144 9.74 -1.53 -17.70
CA GLY A 144 10.84 -1.82 -18.62
C GLY A 144 11.70 -0.58 -18.82
N GLY A 145 12.45 -0.55 -19.94
CA GLY A 145 13.27 0.61 -20.28
C GLY A 145 12.43 1.87 -20.50
N GLU A 146 11.79 1.99 -21.66
CA GLU A 146 10.73 2.98 -21.90
C GLU A 146 9.52 2.26 -22.51
N PRO A 147 8.46 1.97 -21.72
CA PRO A 147 7.34 1.16 -22.20
C PRO A 147 6.60 1.79 -23.38
N LEU A 148 6.57 3.12 -23.48
CA LEU A 148 5.86 3.81 -24.57
C LEU A 148 6.50 3.59 -25.95
N LEU A 149 7.74 3.10 -26.04
CA LEU A 149 8.33 2.66 -27.30
C LEU A 149 7.56 1.48 -27.93
N GLU A 150 6.79 0.74 -27.12
CA GLU A 150 5.93 -0.37 -27.56
C GLU A 150 4.45 -0.14 -27.20
N VAL A 151 3.95 1.08 -27.38
CA VAL A 151 2.55 1.44 -27.05
C VAL A 151 1.51 0.50 -27.69
N ASN A 152 1.71 0.09 -28.94
CA ASN A 152 0.81 -0.84 -29.63
C ASN A 152 0.72 -2.19 -28.90
N ARG A 153 1.82 -2.67 -28.30
CA ARG A 153 1.81 -3.91 -27.50
C ARG A 153 1.01 -3.71 -26.22
N ILE A 154 1.18 -2.57 -25.56
CA ILE A 154 0.43 -2.20 -24.35
C ILE A 154 -1.08 -2.15 -24.64
N GLU A 155 -1.48 -1.52 -25.75
CA GLU A 155 -2.88 -1.42 -26.15
C GLU A 155 -3.50 -2.79 -26.44
N ASN A 156 -2.80 -3.63 -27.21
CA ASN A 156 -3.26 -4.98 -27.54
C ASN A 156 -3.47 -5.84 -26.29
N LEU A 157 -2.50 -5.83 -25.37
CA LEU A 157 -2.60 -6.56 -24.09
C LEU A 157 -3.71 -5.97 -23.21
N THR A 158 -3.79 -4.64 -23.09
CA THR A 158 -4.83 -3.96 -22.31
C THR A 158 -6.22 -4.32 -22.82
N LYS A 159 -6.43 -4.38 -24.14
CA LYS A 159 -7.70 -4.82 -24.72
C LYS A 159 -8.04 -6.25 -24.31
N ALA A 160 -7.11 -7.19 -24.47
CA ALA A 160 -7.31 -8.57 -24.06
C ALA A 160 -7.60 -8.71 -22.55
N PHE A 161 -6.88 -7.97 -21.70
CA PHE A 161 -7.10 -7.97 -20.26
C PHE A 161 -8.49 -7.44 -19.89
N LYS A 162 -8.90 -6.30 -20.47
CA LYS A 162 -10.23 -5.73 -20.24
C LYS A 162 -11.34 -6.68 -20.68
N GLU A 163 -11.21 -7.34 -21.83
CA GLU A 163 -12.18 -8.34 -22.29
C GLU A 163 -12.31 -9.50 -21.30
N ILE A 164 -11.19 -10.06 -20.83
CA ILE A 164 -11.18 -11.13 -19.82
C ILE A 164 -11.81 -10.64 -18.51
N CYS A 165 -11.41 -9.45 -18.04
CA CYS A 165 -11.87 -8.92 -16.76
C CYS A 165 -13.37 -8.63 -16.77
N ASN A 166 -13.88 -7.98 -17.82
CA ASN A 166 -15.31 -7.68 -17.97
C ASN A 166 -16.16 -8.95 -17.99
N LYS A 167 -15.67 -10.01 -18.65
CA LYS A 167 -16.39 -11.29 -18.75
C LYS A 167 -16.48 -12.04 -17.42
N ASN A 168 -15.55 -11.80 -16.50
CA ASN A 168 -15.45 -12.47 -15.21
C ASN A 168 -15.76 -11.56 -14.01
N ASN A 169 -16.30 -10.36 -14.26
CA ASN A 169 -16.58 -9.35 -13.22
C ASN A 169 -15.37 -8.98 -12.35
N VAL A 170 -14.19 -8.92 -12.98
CA VAL A 170 -12.92 -8.53 -12.35
C VAL A 170 -12.68 -7.04 -12.60
N LYS A 171 -12.25 -6.30 -11.57
CA LYS A 171 -11.83 -4.91 -11.73
C LYS A 171 -10.46 -4.83 -12.40
N TYR A 172 -10.34 -4.07 -13.48
CA TYR A 172 -9.05 -3.78 -14.12
C TYR A 172 -8.52 -2.41 -13.72
N GLN A 173 -7.25 -2.35 -13.31
CA GLN A 173 -6.51 -1.10 -13.13
C GLN A 173 -5.13 -1.23 -13.79
N ALA A 174 -4.64 -0.13 -14.37
CA ALA A 174 -3.28 -0.07 -14.85
C ALA A 174 -2.62 1.27 -14.53
N ASN A 175 -1.29 1.23 -14.38
CA ASN A 175 -0.41 2.37 -14.29
C ASN A 175 0.82 2.12 -15.17
N ILE A 176 1.52 3.19 -15.55
CA ILE A 176 2.71 3.12 -16.39
C ILE A 176 3.83 3.93 -15.75
N VAL A 177 5.04 3.36 -15.75
CA VAL A 177 6.27 4.07 -15.39
C VAL A 177 6.98 4.44 -16.68
N THR A 178 6.98 5.73 -17.00
CA THR A 178 7.52 6.27 -18.26
C THR A 178 8.24 7.59 -17.97
N MET A 179 9.20 7.95 -18.81
CA MET A 179 9.80 9.27 -18.79
C MET A 179 9.00 10.23 -19.67
N VAL A 180 8.60 11.39 -19.15
CA VAL A 180 7.90 12.44 -19.94
C VAL A 180 8.92 13.17 -20.81
N ILE A 181 9.30 12.56 -21.93
CA ILE A 181 9.99 13.20 -23.04
C ILE A 181 9.36 12.66 -24.33
N CYS A 182 8.29 13.34 -24.78
CA CYS A 182 7.78 13.23 -26.14
C CYS A 182 8.35 14.38 -26.97
#